data_AF-A0A843T950-F1
#
_entry.id   AF-A0A843T950-F1
#
_cell.length_a   1.000
_cell.length_b   1.000
_cell.length_c   1.000
_cell.angle_alpha   90.00
_cell.angle_beta   90.00
_cell.angle_gamma   90.00
#
_symmetry.space_group_name_H-M   'P 1'
#
loop_
_entity.id
_entity.type
_entity.pdbx_description
1 polymer ?
#
loop_
_entity_poly.entity_id
_entity_poly.type
_entity_poly.pdbx_seq_one_letter_code
_entity_poly.pdbx_strand_id
1 'polypeptide(L)'
;MTTLEPGERAVIQVLARPAISTARYRMLRAARKLRQVPNATTPFWAAGSSHGKPARVARPSMDPTIDPDIRAILAKASSPLWHTKVRIAVSSHDRAIARGRIHALAGAFAVFEGRNGFRRRRMRGGLRRFDARSFTSSYLLSVPELAQVAALPSEPVPGLDHARARTLAPPRALPKEGRILGKADGPGQSRPVAISIDDARHHMHVVGETGTGKSTLIASMVLADAEAGRSAIVIDPKGDLIEAILERLPDQAVERTCLLDPDDPTQAVGLNVLAGDNPDLVVDHVVGV
;
A
#
# COMPACT_ATOMS: atom_id res chain seq x y z
N MET A 1 -17.65 12.56 -13.33
CA MET A 1 -17.49 11.90 -14.65
C MET A 1 -17.20 12.95 -15.70
N THR A 2 -15.97 13.05 -16.20
CA THR A 2 -15.72 13.78 -17.44
C THR A 2 -16.01 12.82 -18.59
N THR A 3 -17.19 12.92 -19.18
CA THR A 3 -17.55 12.22 -20.43
C THR A 3 -16.71 12.82 -21.55
N LEU A 4 -15.51 12.26 -21.75
CA LEU A 4 -14.68 12.56 -22.91
C LEU A 4 -15.31 11.87 -24.12
N GLU A 5 -15.46 12.60 -25.22
CA GLU A 5 -15.94 12.02 -26.48
C GLU A 5 -14.87 11.15 -27.15
N PRO A 6 -15.23 10.23 -28.06
CA PRO A 6 -14.27 9.45 -28.84
C PRO A 6 -13.22 10.35 -29.51
N GLY A 7 -11.94 10.11 -29.21
CA GLY A 7 -10.81 10.91 -29.72
C GLY A 7 -10.39 12.08 -28.82
N GLU A 8 -11.16 12.42 -27.79
CA GLU A 8 -10.70 13.33 -26.74
C GLU A 8 -9.83 12.60 -25.71
N ARG A 9 -8.78 13.28 -25.24
CA ARG A 9 -7.89 12.74 -24.20
C ARG A 9 -7.58 13.82 -23.19
N ALA A 10 -7.62 13.48 -21.91
CA ALA A 10 -7.18 14.36 -20.83
C ALA A 10 -6.09 13.65 -20.00
N VAL A 11 -5.05 14.40 -19.63
CA VAL A 11 -3.97 13.90 -18.79
C VAL A 11 -3.74 14.88 -17.65
N ILE A 12 -3.77 14.37 -16.42
CA ILE A 12 -3.34 15.07 -15.21
C ILE A 12 -2.01 14.44 -14.78
N GLN A 13 -0.94 15.23 -14.80
CA GLN A 13 0.38 14.80 -14.35
C GLN A 13 0.68 15.45 -13.00
N VAL A 14 0.87 14.61 -11.97
CA VAL A 14 1.38 15.01 -10.66
C VAL A 14 2.84 14.61 -10.57
N LEU A 15 3.74 15.59 -10.46
CA LEU A 15 5.16 15.37 -10.21
C LEU A 15 5.46 15.73 -8.76
N ALA A 16 6.16 14.86 -8.04
CA ALA A 16 6.58 15.10 -6.66
C ALA A 16 8.06 14.75 -6.49
N ARG A 17 8.77 15.54 -5.68
CA ARG A 17 10.13 15.22 -5.20
C ARG A 17 10.26 15.57 -3.71
N PRO A 18 11.02 14.82 -2.91
CA PRO A 18 11.24 15.16 -1.51
C PRO A 18 11.78 16.59 -1.37
N ALA A 19 11.24 17.35 -0.44
CA ALA A 19 11.77 18.67 -0.11
C ALA A 19 12.91 18.54 0.91
N ILE A 20 13.97 19.32 0.69
CA ILE A 20 15.08 19.42 1.64
C ILE A 20 14.66 20.14 2.92
N SER A 21 15.41 19.93 4.00
CA SER A 21 15.15 20.48 5.34
C SER A 21 14.97 22.01 5.37
N THR A 22 15.57 22.73 4.43
CA THR A 22 15.45 24.20 4.31
C THR A 22 14.02 24.64 4.00
N ALA A 23 13.21 23.85 3.29
CA ALA A 23 11.81 24.15 3.01
C ALA A 23 10.98 24.14 4.31
N ARG A 24 11.19 23.12 5.16
CA ARG A 24 10.60 23.03 6.50
C ARG A 24 11.04 24.20 7.38
N TYR A 25 12.33 24.55 7.37
CA TYR A 25 12.84 25.68 8.13
C TYR A 25 12.19 27.01 7.71
N ARG A 26 12.07 27.27 6.40
CA ARG A 26 11.40 28.48 5.88
C ARG A 26 9.95 28.56 6.32
N MET A 27 9.24 27.44 6.30
CA MET A 27 7.85 27.34 6.71
C MET A 27 7.67 27.61 8.22
N LEU A 28 8.53 27.04 9.07
CA LEU A 28 8.57 27.34 10.50
C LEU A 28 8.95 28.79 10.79
N ARG A 29 9.88 29.37 10.02
CA ARG A 29 10.24 30.79 10.12
C ARG A 29 9.07 31.70 9.74
N ALA A 30 8.27 31.33 8.74
CA ALA A 30 7.05 32.06 8.38
C ALA A 30 6.02 32.03 9.52
N ALA A 31 5.76 30.86 10.13
CA ALA A 31 4.90 30.77 11.31
C ALA A 31 5.39 31.62 12.49
N ARG A 32 6.70 31.67 12.73
CA ARG A 32 7.28 32.53 13.78
C ARG A 32 7.10 34.02 13.47
N LYS A 33 7.21 34.43 12.20
CA LYS A 33 6.95 35.81 11.78
C LYS A 33 5.47 36.18 11.95
N LEU A 34 4.55 35.28 11.61
CA LEU A 34 3.11 35.50 11.81
C LEU A 34 2.74 35.60 13.30
N ARG A 35 3.47 34.91 14.19
CA ARG A 35 3.34 35.05 15.65
C ARG A 35 3.88 36.38 16.19
N GLN A 36 4.78 37.05 15.47
CA GLN A 36 5.29 38.34 15.88
C GLN A 36 4.33 39.41 15.38
N VAL A 37 3.54 39.97 16.30
CA VAL A 37 2.76 41.19 16.05
C VAL A 37 3.76 42.27 15.57
N PRO A 38 3.47 43.05 14.51
CA PRO A 38 4.30 44.20 14.18
C PRO A 38 4.35 45.07 15.44
N ASN A 39 5.55 45.30 15.99
CA ASN A 39 5.70 46.22 17.11
C ASN A 39 4.95 47.51 16.77
N ALA A 40 3.95 47.85 17.59
CA ALA A 40 3.47 49.22 17.65
C ALA A 40 4.72 50.09 17.87
N THR A 41 5.00 50.96 16.91
CA THR A 41 6.04 51.99 17.03
C THR A 41 5.87 52.65 18.39
N THR A 42 6.84 52.47 19.28
CA THR A 42 6.87 53.20 20.55
C THR A 42 6.96 54.67 20.17
N PRO A 43 5.96 55.50 20.48
CA PRO A 43 6.02 56.89 20.07
C PRO A 43 7.15 57.57 20.85
N PHE A 44 7.90 58.46 20.20
CA PHE A 44 9.15 59.03 20.71
C PHE A 44 9.02 59.75 22.07
N TRP A 45 7.80 60.09 22.48
CA TRP A 45 7.49 60.74 23.76
C TRP A 45 7.50 59.79 24.97
N ALA A 46 7.60 58.46 24.78
CA ALA A 46 7.74 57.49 25.87
C ALA A 46 9.15 57.45 26.50
N ALA A 47 10.09 58.27 26.02
CA ALA A 47 11.44 58.40 26.57
C ALA A 47 11.52 59.47 27.69
N GLY A 48 10.54 59.46 28.60
CA GLY A 48 10.50 60.38 29.73
C GLY A 48 10.01 59.69 31.00
N SER A 49 10.87 59.66 32.01
CA SER A 49 10.62 59.38 33.44
C SER A 49 10.54 57.93 33.96
N SER A 50 11.56 57.64 34.79
CA SER A 50 11.55 57.00 36.13
C SER A 50 11.37 55.48 36.31
N HIS A 51 12.47 54.87 36.79
CA HIS A 51 12.58 53.96 37.93
C HIS A 51 11.27 53.31 38.45
N GLY A 52 10.93 52.17 37.87
CA GLY A 52 9.95 51.21 38.38
C GLY A 52 10.33 49.80 37.95
N LYS A 53 10.04 48.78 38.77
CA LYS A 53 10.30 47.35 38.47
C LYS A 53 9.88 47.02 37.03
N PRO A 54 10.60 46.15 36.29
CA PRO A 54 10.27 45.88 34.90
C PRO A 54 8.85 45.33 34.85
N ALA A 55 7.91 46.15 34.37
CA ALA A 55 6.57 45.72 34.09
C ALA A 55 6.71 44.53 33.12
N ARG A 56 6.13 43.38 33.48
CA ARG A 56 5.97 42.27 32.53
C ARG A 56 5.30 42.86 31.30
N VAL A 57 6.07 43.04 30.22
CA VAL A 57 5.53 43.45 28.93
C VAL A 57 4.45 42.43 28.61
N ALA A 58 3.19 42.85 28.71
CA ALA A 58 2.07 42.01 28.35
C ALA A 58 2.35 41.56 26.91
N ARG A 59 2.47 40.23 26.71
CA ARG A 59 2.61 39.69 25.36
C ARG A 59 1.43 40.24 24.58
N PRO A 60 1.65 40.96 23.47
CA PRO A 60 0.55 41.51 22.70
C PRO A 60 -0.40 40.37 22.37
N SER A 61 -1.69 40.56 22.69
CA SER A 61 -2.72 39.57 22.38
C SER A 61 -2.68 39.30 20.89
N MET A 62 -2.41 38.06 20.51
CA MET A 62 -2.36 37.67 19.11
C MET A 62 -3.71 37.98 18.46
N ASP A 63 -3.70 38.41 17.20
CA ASP A 63 -4.91 38.50 16.40
C ASP A 63 -5.47 37.07 16.23
N PRO A 64 -6.67 36.78 16.77
CA PRO A 64 -7.26 35.43 16.73
C PRO A 64 -7.52 34.94 15.30
N THR A 65 -7.48 35.81 14.29
CA THR A 65 -7.62 35.43 12.88
C THR A 65 -6.37 34.74 12.29
N ILE A 66 -5.20 34.92 12.90
CA ILE A 66 -3.91 34.38 12.40
C ILE A 66 -3.61 32.97 12.97
N ASP A 67 -4.22 32.62 14.10
CA ASP A 67 -4.01 31.34 14.79
C ASP A 67 -4.32 30.09 13.95
N PRO A 68 -5.40 30.05 13.14
CA PRO A 68 -5.68 28.92 12.24
C PRO A 68 -4.56 28.70 11.21
N ASP A 69 -4.00 29.76 10.64
CA ASP A 69 -2.95 29.68 9.63
C ASP A 69 -1.63 29.18 10.24
N ILE A 70 -1.28 29.67 11.42
CA ILE A 70 -0.13 29.17 12.18
C ILE A 70 -0.30 27.68 12.48
N ARG A 71 -1.47 27.25 12.93
CA ARG A 71 -1.75 25.84 13.23
C ARG A 71 -1.64 24.97 11.96
N ALA A 72 -2.18 25.44 10.83
CA ALA A 72 -2.06 24.75 9.55
C ALA A 72 -0.60 24.61 9.10
N ILE A 73 0.20 25.68 9.23
CA ILE A 73 1.63 25.66 8.90
C ILE A 73 2.38 24.65 9.77
N LEU A 74 2.11 24.63 11.08
CA LEU A 74 2.77 23.70 12.02
C LEU A 74 2.35 22.24 11.76
N ALA A 75 1.08 21.99 11.51
CA ALA A 75 0.56 20.66 11.16
C ALA A 75 1.16 20.16 9.84
N LYS A 76 1.31 21.04 8.85
CA LYS A 76 1.99 20.70 7.59
C LYS A 76 3.47 20.38 7.82
N ALA A 77 4.15 21.13 8.70
CA ALA A 77 5.58 20.99 8.99
C ALA A 77 5.95 19.76 9.81
N SER A 78 4.98 19.08 10.43
CA SER A 78 5.19 17.83 11.16
C SER A 78 5.30 16.61 10.25
N SER A 79 4.84 16.72 9.00
CA SER A 79 4.93 15.67 7.97
C SER A 79 6.12 15.90 7.02
N PRO A 80 6.69 14.85 6.40
CA PRO A 80 7.61 15.02 5.29
C PRO A 80 7.01 15.90 4.19
N LEU A 81 7.80 16.86 3.72
CA LEU A 81 7.37 17.83 2.71
C LEU A 81 7.86 17.42 1.33
N TRP A 82 7.03 17.71 0.34
CA TRP A 82 7.26 17.39 -1.06
C TRP A 82 7.08 18.63 -1.90
N HIS A 83 8.05 18.87 -2.78
CA HIS A 83 7.85 19.79 -3.87
C HIS A 83 6.95 19.10 -4.88
N THR A 84 5.83 19.74 -5.22
CA THR A 84 4.78 19.18 -6.08
C THR A 84 4.43 20.10 -7.23
N LYS A 85 4.17 19.53 -8.41
CA LYS A 85 3.69 20.23 -9.59
C LYS A 85 2.56 19.43 -10.24
N VAL A 86 1.45 20.11 -10.50
CA VAL A 86 0.31 19.55 -11.23
C VAL A 86 0.26 20.18 -12.61
N ARG A 87 0.10 19.36 -13.66
CA ARG A 87 -0.09 19.81 -15.04
C ARG A 87 -1.31 19.12 -15.63
N ILE A 88 -2.07 19.87 -16.42
CA ILE A 88 -3.28 19.39 -17.08
C ILE A 88 -3.12 19.64 -18.58
N ALA A 89 -3.31 18.61 -19.39
CA ALA A 89 -3.38 18.69 -20.84
C ALA A 89 -4.67 18.04 -21.32
N VAL A 90 -5.29 18.64 -22.33
CA VAL A 90 -6.46 18.09 -23.01
C VAL A 90 -6.21 18.19 -24.51
N SER A 91 -6.46 17.09 -25.20
CA SER A 91 -6.54 16.99 -26.65
C SER A 91 -8.00 16.84 -27.04
N SER A 92 -8.46 17.70 -27.96
CA SER A 92 -9.79 17.66 -28.56
C SER A 92 -9.70 18.28 -29.96
N HIS A 93 -10.67 17.95 -30.81
CA HIS A 93 -10.78 18.45 -32.18
C HIS A 93 -11.13 19.95 -32.22
N ASP A 94 -11.77 20.47 -31.16
CA ASP A 94 -12.06 21.89 -30.99
C ASP A 94 -11.29 22.49 -29.80
N ARG A 95 -10.65 23.63 -30.07
CA ARG A 95 -9.93 24.43 -29.08
C ARG A 95 -10.85 25.00 -27.99
N ALA A 96 -12.08 25.35 -28.31
CA ALA A 96 -13.05 25.85 -27.33
C ALA A 96 -13.41 24.74 -26.32
N ILE A 97 -13.69 23.54 -26.83
CA ILE A 97 -13.95 22.35 -26.01
C ILE A 97 -12.73 22.02 -25.13
N ALA A 98 -11.53 21.96 -25.72
CA ALA A 98 -10.30 21.70 -24.96
C ALA A 98 -10.09 22.72 -23.82
N ARG A 99 -10.36 24.01 -24.07
CA ARG A 99 -10.28 25.04 -23.03
C ARG A 99 -11.31 24.85 -21.92
N GLY A 100 -12.55 24.53 -22.28
CA GLY A 100 -13.63 24.23 -21.34
C GLY A 100 -13.28 23.04 -20.44
N ARG A 101 -12.78 21.95 -21.03
CA ARG A 101 -12.31 20.76 -20.29
C ARG A 101 -11.14 21.08 -19.35
N ILE A 102 -10.14 21.84 -19.82
CA ILE A 102 -9.04 22.28 -18.95
C ILE A 102 -9.58 23.12 -17.77
N HIS A 103 -10.57 23.98 -18.02
CA HIS A 103 -11.16 24.78 -16.96
C HIS A 103 -11.88 23.91 -15.92
N ALA A 104 -12.71 22.96 -16.36
CA ALA A 104 -13.39 22.02 -15.49
C ALA A 104 -12.42 21.18 -14.64
N LEU A 105 -11.39 20.60 -15.28
CA LEU A 105 -10.37 19.81 -14.59
C LEU A 105 -9.54 20.66 -13.61
N ALA A 106 -9.20 21.90 -13.98
CA ALA A 106 -8.51 22.82 -13.08
C ALA A 106 -9.39 23.22 -11.88
N GLY A 107 -10.72 23.30 -12.08
CA GLY A 107 -11.70 23.56 -11.03
C GLY A 107 -11.66 22.54 -9.90
N ALA A 108 -11.38 21.26 -10.20
CA ALA A 108 -11.21 20.22 -9.18
C ALA A 108 -10.05 20.52 -8.21
N PHE A 109 -9.06 21.30 -8.63
CA PHE A 109 -7.93 21.71 -7.80
C PHE A 109 -8.12 23.07 -7.11
N ALA A 110 -9.25 23.74 -7.32
CA ALA A 110 -9.52 25.05 -6.72
C ALA A 110 -9.56 25.00 -5.18
N VAL A 111 -9.92 23.86 -4.59
CA VAL A 111 -9.86 23.65 -3.12
C VAL A 111 -8.45 23.86 -2.54
N PHE A 112 -7.39 23.68 -3.35
CA PHE A 112 -6.00 23.90 -2.95
C PHE A 112 -5.51 25.34 -3.16
N GLU A 113 -6.32 26.23 -3.74
CA GLU A 113 -5.96 27.64 -3.99
C GLU A 113 -5.68 28.42 -2.70
N GLY A 114 -6.55 28.28 -1.69
CA GLY A 114 -6.46 29.02 -0.44
C GLY A 114 -5.25 28.59 0.39
N ARG A 115 -5.17 27.30 0.75
CA ARG A 115 -4.14 26.78 1.67
C ARG A 115 -2.80 26.49 1.01
N ASN A 116 -2.79 26.04 -0.25
CA ASN A 116 -1.58 25.60 -0.94
C ASN A 116 -1.11 26.59 -2.01
N GLY A 117 -1.86 27.66 -2.25
CA GLY A 117 -1.51 28.69 -3.21
C GLY A 117 -1.57 28.21 -4.65
N PHE A 118 -2.34 27.15 -4.95
CA PHE A 118 -2.46 26.64 -6.31
C PHE A 118 -2.96 27.77 -7.23
N ARG A 119 -2.24 28.00 -8.32
CA ARG A 119 -2.59 28.99 -9.34
C ARG A 119 -2.54 28.34 -10.71
N ARG A 120 -3.60 28.55 -11.49
CA ARG A 120 -3.64 28.16 -12.89
C ARG A 120 -2.68 29.05 -13.68
N ARG A 121 -1.73 28.42 -14.37
CA ARG A 121 -0.82 29.10 -15.29
C ARG A 121 -0.82 28.40 -16.63
N ARG A 122 -0.93 29.17 -17.72
CA ARG A 122 -0.83 28.63 -19.07
C ARG A 122 0.60 28.18 -19.33
N MET A 123 0.78 26.93 -19.72
CA MET A 123 2.08 26.36 -20.07
C MET A 123 2.26 26.40 -21.59
N ARG A 124 3.41 26.90 -22.06
CA ARG A 124 3.84 26.82 -23.48
C ARG A 124 4.72 25.58 -23.68
N GLY A 125 4.65 24.97 -24.86
CA GLY A 125 5.46 23.79 -25.24
C GLY A 125 4.72 22.45 -25.22
N GLY A 126 3.41 22.43 -24.91
CA GLY A 126 2.54 21.26 -25.09
C GLY A 126 3.05 19.99 -24.39
N LEU A 127 2.97 18.85 -25.09
CA LEU A 127 3.37 17.53 -24.59
C LEU A 127 4.87 17.43 -24.29
N ARG A 128 5.75 18.13 -25.02
CA ARG A 128 7.20 18.13 -24.74
C ARG A 128 7.53 18.52 -23.30
N ARG A 129 6.76 19.43 -22.70
CA ARG A 129 6.91 19.82 -21.28
C ARG A 129 6.44 18.74 -20.31
N PHE A 130 5.44 17.94 -20.69
CA PHE A 130 4.99 16.79 -19.91
C PHE A 130 6.07 15.72 -19.88
N ASP A 131 6.68 15.43 -21.02
CA ASP A 131 7.72 14.41 -21.15
C ASP A 131 9.01 14.79 -20.43
N ALA A 132 9.41 16.06 -20.52
CA ALA A 132 10.62 16.57 -19.87
C ALA A 132 10.56 16.54 -18.33
N ARG A 133 9.38 16.34 -17.71
CA ARG A 133 9.17 16.24 -16.25
C ARG A 133 9.91 17.28 -15.37
N SER A 134 10.16 18.47 -15.93
CA SER A 134 11.03 19.48 -15.30
C SER A 134 10.45 20.14 -14.06
N PHE A 135 11.30 20.36 -13.05
CA PHE A 135 10.92 20.77 -11.69
C PHE A 135 11.41 22.18 -11.30
N THR A 136 11.09 23.19 -12.10
CA THR A 136 11.55 24.59 -11.88
C THR A 136 10.77 25.33 -10.79
N SER A 137 9.46 25.50 -10.94
CA SER A 137 8.55 26.08 -9.93
C SER A 137 7.68 25.00 -9.29
N SER A 138 7.35 25.10 -8.00
CA SER A 138 6.59 24.05 -7.31
C SER A 138 5.80 24.57 -6.14
N TYR A 139 4.72 23.86 -5.81
CA TYR A 139 4.04 23.98 -4.53
C TYR A 139 4.74 23.10 -3.50
N LEU A 140 4.60 23.42 -2.22
CA LEU A 140 5.11 22.59 -1.13
C LEU A 140 3.92 21.92 -0.48
N LEU A 141 3.87 20.59 -0.48
CA LEU A 141 2.77 19.80 0.08
C LEU A 141 3.29 18.86 1.16
N SER A 142 2.47 18.57 2.18
CA SER A 142 2.67 17.43 3.08
C SER A 142 2.23 16.12 2.42
N VAL A 143 2.52 14.98 3.05
CA VAL A 143 2.11 13.67 2.55
C VAL A 143 0.57 13.57 2.37
N PRO A 144 -0.28 13.98 3.34
CA PRO A 144 -1.73 13.93 3.16
C PRO A 144 -2.23 14.83 2.02
N GLU A 145 -1.67 16.03 1.87
CA GLU A 145 -2.05 16.96 0.80
C GLU A 145 -1.65 16.41 -0.58
N LEU A 146 -0.45 15.82 -0.69
CA LEU A 146 0.00 15.17 -1.92
C LEU A 146 -0.89 13.98 -2.29
N ALA A 147 -1.29 13.16 -1.30
CA ALA A 147 -2.21 12.06 -1.51
C ALA A 147 -3.55 12.55 -2.08
N GLN A 148 -4.14 13.60 -1.50
CA GLN A 148 -5.37 14.21 -2.01
C GLN A 148 -5.21 14.75 -3.44
N VAL A 149 -4.11 15.44 -3.73
CA VAL A 149 -3.82 15.98 -5.08
C VAL A 149 -3.63 14.85 -6.10
N ALA A 150 -3.06 13.72 -5.68
CA ALA A 150 -2.88 12.53 -6.50
C ALA A 150 -4.14 11.66 -6.58
N ALA A 151 -5.25 12.08 -5.97
CA ALA A 151 -6.49 11.29 -5.82
C ALA A 151 -6.25 9.90 -5.20
N LEU A 152 -5.24 9.79 -4.33
CA LEU A 152 -4.99 8.58 -3.55
C LEU A 152 -5.96 8.55 -2.38
N PRO A 153 -6.61 7.41 -2.10
CA PRO A 153 -7.49 7.30 -0.95
C PRO A 153 -6.69 7.52 0.34
N SER A 154 -7.08 8.51 1.13
CA SER A 154 -6.50 8.78 2.46
C SER A 154 -7.21 8.02 3.58
N GLU A 155 -8.43 7.55 3.30
CA GLU A 155 -9.25 6.75 4.20
C GLU A 155 -9.68 5.45 3.50
N PRO A 156 -10.01 4.39 4.25
CA PRO A 156 -10.59 3.18 3.67
C PRO A 156 -11.84 3.54 2.86
N VAL A 157 -11.78 3.32 1.55
CA VAL A 157 -12.93 3.58 0.67
C VAL A 157 -14.03 2.56 1.01
N PRO A 158 -15.25 3.00 1.37
CA PRO A 158 -16.37 2.09 1.58
C PRO A 158 -16.62 1.24 0.33
N GLY A 159 -16.79 -0.07 0.51
CA GLY A 159 -17.01 -1.02 -0.60
C GLY A 159 -15.76 -1.51 -1.31
N LEU A 160 -14.56 -1.08 -0.89
CA LEU A 160 -13.30 -1.72 -1.28
C LEU A 160 -12.90 -2.74 -0.21
N ASP A 161 -12.63 -3.98 -0.59
CA ASP A 161 -12.00 -4.96 0.30
C ASP A 161 -10.54 -4.53 0.54
N HIS A 162 -10.28 -3.99 1.72
CA HIS A 162 -8.94 -3.66 2.15
C HIS A 162 -8.23 -4.93 2.60
N ALA A 163 -6.95 -5.08 2.24
CA ALA A 163 -6.12 -6.15 2.77
C ALA A 163 -6.13 -6.07 4.31
N ARG A 164 -6.62 -7.12 4.97
CA ARG A 164 -6.77 -7.18 6.45
C ARG A 164 -5.44 -7.08 7.19
N ALA A 165 -4.33 -7.35 6.51
CA ALA A 165 -2.99 -7.31 7.06
C ALA A 165 -2.10 -6.35 6.26
N ARG A 166 -1.21 -5.66 6.97
CA ARG A 166 -0.17 -4.84 6.37
C ARG A 166 0.82 -5.75 5.64
N THR A 167 1.07 -5.50 4.36
CA THR A 167 2.12 -6.19 3.63
C THR A 167 3.47 -5.93 4.31
N LEU A 168 4.11 -7.00 4.78
CA LEU A 168 5.46 -6.95 5.32
C LEU A 168 6.47 -7.34 4.24
N ALA A 169 7.58 -6.62 4.19
CA ALA A 169 8.70 -7.04 3.35
C ALA A 169 9.26 -8.35 3.93
N PRO A 170 9.39 -9.42 3.12
CA PRO A 170 9.87 -10.69 3.62
C PRO A 170 11.36 -10.59 3.99
N PRO A 171 11.82 -11.20 5.10
CA PRO A 171 13.22 -11.15 5.53
C PRO A 171 14.20 -11.60 4.44
N ARG A 172 15.41 -11.04 4.39
CA ARG A 172 16.42 -11.37 3.37
C ARG A 172 16.83 -12.84 3.39
N ALA A 173 16.85 -13.45 4.57
CA ALA A 173 17.23 -14.85 4.78
C ALA A 173 16.15 -15.86 4.36
N LEU A 174 14.92 -15.40 4.07
CA LEU A 174 13.83 -16.30 3.77
C LEU A 174 14.05 -16.97 2.40
N PRO A 175 13.99 -18.32 2.31
CA PRO A 175 14.30 -19.05 1.09
C PRO A 175 13.49 -18.61 -0.14
N LYS A 176 14.11 -18.71 -1.31
CA LYS A 176 13.48 -18.43 -2.62
C LYS A 176 13.19 -19.70 -3.42
N GLU A 177 13.78 -20.81 -2.99
CA GLU A 177 13.74 -22.13 -3.64
C GLU A 177 13.37 -23.18 -2.60
N GLY A 178 12.92 -24.35 -3.07
CA GLY A 178 12.32 -25.39 -2.24
C GLY A 178 10.82 -25.48 -2.47
N ARG A 179 10.05 -25.79 -1.43
CA ARG A 179 8.59 -25.86 -1.53
C ARG A 179 8.01 -24.45 -1.46
N ILE A 180 7.51 -23.97 -2.60
CA ILE A 180 6.96 -22.61 -2.72
C ILE A 180 5.63 -22.53 -1.97
N LEU A 181 5.50 -21.56 -1.06
CA LEU A 181 4.28 -21.29 -0.31
C LEU A 181 3.48 -20.13 -0.92
N GLY A 182 4.16 -19.22 -1.61
CA GLY A 182 3.52 -18.09 -2.26
C GLY A 182 4.51 -17.09 -2.82
N LYS A 183 4.02 -15.87 -3.05
CA LYS A 183 4.82 -14.73 -3.50
C LYS A 183 4.65 -13.59 -2.50
N ALA A 184 5.70 -12.80 -2.32
CA ALA A 184 5.66 -11.61 -1.49
C ALA A 184 5.26 -10.39 -2.33
N ASP A 185 4.28 -9.64 -1.85
CA ASP A 185 3.61 -8.57 -2.60
C ASP A 185 4.13 -7.19 -2.14
N GLY A 186 5.46 -7.05 -2.05
CA GLY A 186 6.09 -5.83 -1.55
C GLY A 186 6.35 -4.78 -2.65
N PRO A 187 6.40 -3.46 -2.30
CA PRO A 187 6.80 -2.44 -3.25
C PRO A 187 8.20 -2.70 -3.80
N GLY A 188 8.32 -2.92 -5.11
CA GLY A 188 9.59 -2.94 -5.83
C GLY A 188 10.06 -4.29 -6.39
N GLN A 189 9.49 -5.42 -5.99
CA GLN A 189 9.64 -6.71 -6.69
C GLN A 189 8.79 -7.81 -6.03
N SER A 190 7.98 -8.51 -6.83
CA SER A 190 7.38 -9.78 -6.42
C SER A 190 8.47 -10.85 -6.37
N ARG A 191 8.59 -11.55 -5.25
CA ARG A 191 9.54 -12.67 -5.12
C ARG A 191 8.87 -13.91 -4.54
N PRO A 192 9.32 -15.13 -4.90
CA PRO A 192 8.87 -16.35 -4.23
C PRO A 192 9.19 -16.33 -2.73
N VAL A 193 8.29 -16.96 -1.97
CA VAL A 193 8.42 -17.28 -0.54
C VAL A 193 8.35 -18.79 -0.46
N ALA A 194 9.42 -19.41 0.02
CA ALA A 194 9.55 -20.86 0.06
C ALA A 194 10.00 -21.34 1.45
N ILE A 195 9.71 -22.62 1.73
CA ILE A 195 10.35 -23.37 2.80
C ILE A 195 11.40 -24.31 2.17
N SER A 196 12.58 -24.40 2.79
CA SER A 196 13.58 -25.36 2.32
C SER A 196 13.09 -26.79 2.55
N ILE A 197 13.59 -27.75 1.77
CA ILE A 197 13.22 -29.16 1.97
C ILE A 197 13.73 -29.68 3.34
N ASP A 198 14.84 -29.13 3.83
CA ASP A 198 15.35 -29.43 5.17
C ASP A 198 14.36 -28.96 6.25
N ASP A 199 13.94 -27.70 6.18
CA ASP A 199 12.98 -27.12 7.12
C ASP A 199 11.61 -27.81 7.06
N ALA A 200 11.21 -28.30 5.87
CA ALA A 200 9.96 -29.02 5.70
C ALA A 200 9.89 -30.33 6.53
N ARG A 201 11.02 -30.84 7.02
CA ARG A 201 11.09 -31.98 7.93
C ARG A 201 10.64 -31.66 9.35
N HIS A 202 10.53 -30.39 9.72
CA HIS A 202 10.10 -29.94 11.05
C HIS A 202 8.58 -29.79 11.20
N HIS A 203 7.82 -30.41 10.29
CA HIS A 203 6.36 -30.34 10.19
C HIS A 203 5.83 -28.92 9.92
N MET A 204 4.59 -28.84 9.44
CA MET A 204 3.92 -27.58 9.14
C MET A 204 2.50 -27.62 9.68
N HIS A 205 2.13 -26.58 10.43
CA HIS A 205 0.77 -26.40 10.91
C HIS A 205 0.11 -25.25 10.13
N VAL A 206 -0.92 -25.56 9.35
CA VAL A 206 -1.67 -24.58 8.55
C VAL A 206 -3.03 -24.34 9.20
N VAL A 207 -3.22 -23.14 9.75
CA VAL A 207 -4.45 -22.71 10.43
C VAL A 207 -5.18 -21.66 9.60
N GLY A 208 -6.47 -21.84 9.41
CA GLY A 208 -7.33 -20.88 8.71
C GLY A 208 -8.80 -21.32 8.74
N GLU A 209 -9.71 -20.35 8.74
CA GLU A 209 -11.15 -20.59 8.61
C GLU A 209 -11.49 -21.20 7.25
N THR A 210 -12.67 -21.80 7.13
CA THR A 210 -13.18 -22.30 5.83
C THR A 210 -13.18 -21.17 4.79
N GLY A 211 -12.72 -21.48 3.58
CA GLY A 211 -12.64 -20.50 2.48
C GLY A 211 -11.40 -19.61 2.47
N THR A 212 -10.48 -19.75 3.43
CA THR A 212 -9.21 -18.98 3.46
C THR A 212 -8.13 -19.54 2.53
N GLY A 213 -8.38 -20.65 1.83
CA GLY A 213 -7.45 -21.27 0.87
C GLY A 213 -6.52 -22.33 1.46
N LYS A 214 -6.81 -22.88 2.65
CA LYS A 214 -6.02 -23.96 3.27
C LYS A 214 -5.85 -25.18 2.35
N SER A 215 -6.95 -25.73 1.82
CA SER A 215 -6.92 -26.88 0.90
C SER A 215 -6.15 -26.55 -0.38
N THR A 216 -6.30 -25.32 -0.89
CA THR A 216 -5.55 -24.84 -2.06
C THR A 216 -4.05 -24.80 -1.81
N LEU A 217 -3.61 -24.33 -0.64
CA LEU A 217 -2.20 -24.33 -0.26
C LEU A 217 -1.65 -25.76 -0.18
N ILE A 218 -2.37 -26.67 0.50
CA ILE A 218 -1.96 -28.07 0.63
C ILE A 218 -1.87 -28.74 -0.73
N ALA A 219 -2.88 -28.59 -1.59
CA ALA A 219 -2.87 -29.15 -2.94
C ALA A 219 -1.66 -28.64 -3.74
N SER A 220 -1.38 -27.33 -3.67
CA SER A 220 -0.24 -26.73 -4.37
C SER A 220 1.09 -27.31 -3.89
N MET A 221 1.23 -27.58 -2.58
CA MET A 221 2.42 -28.22 -2.02
C MET A 221 2.58 -29.66 -2.51
N VAL A 222 1.50 -30.44 -2.54
CA VAL A 222 1.50 -31.83 -3.01
C VAL A 222 1.86 -31.90 -4.50
N LEU A 223 1.26 -31.04 -5.32
CA LEU A 223 1.55 -30.98 -6.76
C LEU A 223 3.02 -30.60 -7.01
N ALA A 224 3.56 -29.64 -6.27
CA ALA A 224 4.97 -29.25 -6.38
C ALA A 224 5.94 -30.38 -5.94
N ASP A 225 5.52 -31.24 -5.02
CA ASP A 225 6.29 -32.42 -4.65
C ASP A 225 6.22 -33.51 -5.73
N ALA A 226 5.03 -33.77 -6.29
CA ALA A 226 4.83 -34.72 -7.38
C ALA A 226 5.64 -34.32 -8.64
N GLU A 227 5.62 -33.04 -9.01
CA GLU A 227 6.42 -32.50 -10.13
C GLU A 227 7.92 -32.72 -9.91
N ALA A 228 8.38 -32.58 -8.67
CA ALA A 228 9.78 -32.75 -8.31
C ALA A 228 10.16 -34.20 -7.97
N GLY A 229 9.27 -35.18 -8.23
CA GLY A 229 9.52 -36.59 -7.99
C GLY A 229 9.57 -37.00 -6.51
N ARG A 230 8.98 -36.21 -5.62
CA ARG A 230 8.84 -36.52 -4.18
C ARG A 230 7.47 -37.12 -3.91
N SER A 231 7.43 -38.11 -3.01
CA SER A 231 6.18 -38.76 -2.60
C SER A 231 5.43 -37.92 -1.54
N ALA A 232 4.11 -37.97 -1.58
CA ALA A 232 3.23 -37.42 -0.56
C ALA A 232 2.10 -38.40 -0.25
N ILE A 233 1.62 -38.40 0.99
CA ILE A 233 0.41 -39.10 1.41
C ILE A 233 -0.58 -38.03 1.81
N VAL A 234 -1.78 -38.08 1.24
CA VAL A 234 -2.86 -37.13 1.52
C VAL A 234 -4.04 -37.89 2.09
N ILE A 235 -4.51 -37.47 3.25
CA ILE A 235 -5.70 -38.02 3.90
C ILE A 235 -6.70 -36.88 4.00
N ASP A 236 -7.82 -37.01 3.32
CA ASP A 236 -8.90 -36.03 3.33
C ASP A 236 -10.25 -36.73 3.50
N PRO A 237 -10.89 -36.63 4.68
CA PRO A 237 -12.19 -37.24 4.92
C PRO A 237 -13.33 -36.73 4.03
N LYS A 238 -13.15 -35.58 3.37
CA LYS A 238 -14.19 -34.97 2.52
C LYS A 238 -14.04 -35.29 1.04
N GLY A 239 -12.85 -35.69 0.60
CA GLY A 239 -12.53 -36.00 -0.80
C GLY A 239 -12.26 -34.79 -1.70
N ASP A 240 -12.74 -33.58 -1.35
CA ASP A 240 -12.63 -32.39 -2.20
C ASP A 240 -11.18 -31.98 -2.47
N LEU A 241 -10.28 -32.20 -1.51
CA LEU A 241 -8.85 -31.97 -1.72
C LEU A 241 -8.23 -33.01 -2.66
N ILE A 242 -8.64 -34.27 -2.53
CA ILE A 242 -8.12 -35.39 -3.32
C ILE A 242 -8.52 -35.22 -4.79
N GLU A 243 -9.79 -34.97 -5.06
CA GLU A 243 -10.31 -34.68 -6.40
C GLU A 243 -9.52 -33.54 -7.05
N ALA A 244 -9.36 -32.43 -6.32
CA ALA A 244 -8.63 -31.27 -6.82
C ALA A 244 -7.14 -31.57 -7.08
N ILE A 245 -6.52 -32.51 -6.38
CA ILE A 245 -5.13 -32.93 -6.66
C ILE A 245 -5.08 -33.82 -7.90
N LEU A 246 -5.97 -34.81 -8.01
CA LEU A 246 -6.02 -35.74 -9.14
C LEU A 246 -6.26 -35.03 -10.47
N GLU A 247 -7.13 -34.01 -10.49
CA GLU A 247 -7.40 -33.19 -11.69
C GLU A 247 -6.16 -32.43 -12.22
N ARG A 248 -5.16 -32.20 -11.37
CA ARG A 248 -3.98 -31.37 -11.68
C ARG A 248 -2.67 -32.15 -11.60
N LEU A 249 -2.74 -33.45 -11.34
CA LEU A 249 -1.57 -34.29 -11.18
C LEU A 249 -0.77 -34.30 -12.50
N PRO A 250 0.57 -34.13 -12.49
CA PRO A 250 1.35 -34.24 -13.72
C PRO A 250 1.30 -35.67 -14.27
N ASP A 251 1.26 -35.84 -15.59
CA ASP A 251 1.13 -37.15 -16.27
C ASP A 251 2.11 -38.21 -15.74
N GLN A 252 3.36 -37.80 -15.51
CA GLN A 252 4.44 -38.64 -14.98
C GLN A 252 4.19 -39.19 -13.56
N ALA A 253 3.24 -38.59 -12.82
CA ALA A 253 2.86 -39.02 -11.48
C ALA A 253 1.61 -39.90 -11.47
N VAL A 254 0.82 -39.93 -12.56
CA VAL A 254 -0.44 -40.67 -12.62
C VAL A 254 -0.21 -42.17 -12.43
N GLU A 255 0.73 -42.77 -13.17
CA GLU A 255 1.04 -44.21 -13.10
C GLU A 255 1.58 -44.67 -11.74
N ARG A 256 2.05 -43.74 -10.92
CA ARG A 256 2.62 -43.99 -9.58
C ARG A 256 1.72 -43.50 -8.45
N THR A 257 0.47 -43.17 -8.76
CA THR A 257 -0.53 -42.72 -7.78
C THR A 257 -1.48 -43.86 -7.44
N CYS A 258 -1.71 -44.06 -6.14
CA CYS A 258 -2.69 -44.99 -5.63
C CYS A 258 -3.76 -44.19 -4.90
N LEU A 259 -5.02 -44.38 -5.31
CA LEU A 259 -6.18 -43.82 -4.63
C LEU A 259 -6.79 -44.92 -3.75
N LEU A 260 -6.91 -44.66 -2.46
CA LEU A 260 -7.60 -45.53 -1.52
C LEU A 260 -8.92 -44.86 -1.16
N ASP A 261 -9.99 -45.26 -1.85
CA ASP A 261 -11.34 -44.78 -1.60
C ASP A 261 -12.15 -45.88 -0.89
N PRO A 262 -12.51 -45.72 0.40
CA PRO A 262 -13.34 -46.70 1.11
C PRO A 262 -14.76 -46.79 0.56
N ASP A 263 -15.23 -45.79 -0.19
CA ASP A 263 -16.57 -45.77 -0.79
C ASP A 263 -16.61 -46.43 -2.18
N ASP A 264 -15.45 -46.78 -2.77
CA ASP A 264 -15.39 -47.52 -4.04
C ASP A 264 -15.46 -49.04 -3.79
N PRO A 265 -16.60 -49.71 -4.05
CA PRO A 265 -16.76 -51.14 -3.82
C PRO A 265 -15.98 -52.01 -4.81
N THR A 266 -15.45 -51.43 -5.89
CA THR A 266 -14.73 -52.15 -6.95
C THR A 266 -13.21 -52.12 -6.77
N GLN A 267 -12.69 -51.12 -6.05
CA GLN A 267 -11.26 -50.93 -5.80
C GLN A 267 -10.88 -50.89 -4.30
N ALA A 268 -11.81 -51.24 -3.42
CA ALA A 268 -11.57 -51.26 -1.97
C ALA A 268 -10.32 -52.07 -1.61
N VAL A 269 -9.32 -51.39 -1.05
CA VAL A 269 -8.11 -52.02 -0.51
C VAL A 269 -8.37 -52.35 0.96
N GLY A 270 -8.30 -53.64 1.31
CA GLY A 270 -8.42 -54.09 2.69
C GLY A 270 -7.18 -53.70 3.51
N LEU A 271 -7.37 -52.87 4.53
CA LEU A 271 -6.34 -52.59 5.54
C LEU A 271 -6.52 -53.54 6.72
N ASN A 272 -5.66 -54.55 6.85
CA ASN A 272 -5.63 -55.40 8.05
C ASN A 272 -4.75 -54.77 9.12
N VAL A 273 -5.36 -54.02 10.03
CA VAL A 273 -4.66 -53.40 11.17
C VAL A 273 -4.07 -54.42 12.17
N LEU A 274 -4.48 -55.69 12.08
CA LEU A 274 -3.95 -56.79 12.89
C LEU A 274 -2.79 -57.54 12.21
N ALA A 275 -2.42 -57.14 10.99
CA ALA A 275 -1.30 -57.74 10.29
C ALA A 275 0.03 -57.24 10.87
N GLY A 276 0.89 -58.17 11.29
CA GLY A 276 2.23 -57.87 11.77
C GLY A 276 2.85 -59.07 12.49
N ASP A 277 4.17 -59.15 12.46
CA ASP A 277 4.91 -60.27 13.06
C ASP A 277 5.05 -60.15 14.59
N ASN A 278 4.75 -58.97 15.16
CA ASN A 278 4.87 -58.68 16.58
C ASN A 278 3.52 -58.28 17.18
N PRO A 279 2.88 -59.17 17.97
CA PRO A 279 1.60 -58.91 18.61
C PRO A 279 1.61 -57.67 19.52
N ASP A 280 2.71 -57.39 20.22
CA ASP A 280 2.78 -56.25 21.15
C ASP A 280 2.77 -54.92 20.39
N LEU A 281 3.49 -54.83 19.27
CA LEU A 281 3.46 -53.66 18.39
C LEU A 281 2.09 -53.48 17.70
N VAL A 282 1.46 -54.59 17.31
CA VAL A 282 0.09 -54.56 16.74
C VAL A 282 -0.90 -54.01 17.77
N VAL A 283 -0.81 -54.45 19.03
CA VAL A 283 -1.65 -53.94 20.12
C VAL A 283 -1.37 -52.46 20.39
N ASP A 284 -0.10 -52.07 20.47
CA ASP A 284 0.28 -50.67 20.71
C ASP A 284 -0.22 -49.73 19.60
N HIS A 285 -0.11 -50.12 18.33
CA HIS A 285 -0.63 -49.33 17.21
C HIS A 285 -2.16 -49.21 17.19
N VAL A 286 -2.89 -50.18 17.75
CA VAL A 286 -4.37 -50.19 17.78
C VAL A 286 -4.91 -49.44 19.00
N VAL A 287 -4.22 -49.52 20.14
CA VAL A 287 -4.70 -48.99 21.44
C VAL A 287 -4.05 -47.65 21.80
N GLY A 288 -2.86 -47.35 21.25
CA GLY A 288 -2.12 -46.11 21.48
C GLY A 288 -2.76 -44.91 20.77
N VAL A 289 -3.64 -44.22 21.49
CA VAL A 289 -4.11 -42.85 21.21
C VAL A 289 -3.48 -41.89 22.20
#